data_AF-A0A6L3F036-F1
#
_entry.id   AF-A0A6L3F036-F1
#
_cell.length_a   1.000
_cell.length_b   1.000
_cell.length_c   1.000
_cell.angle_alpha   90.00
_cell.angle_beta   90.00
_cell.angle_gamma   90.00
#
_symmetry.space_group_name_H-M   'P 1'
#
loop_
_entity.id
_entity.type
_entity.pdbx_description
1 polymer ?
#
loop_
_entity_poly.entity_id
_entity_poly.type
_entity_poly.pdbx_seq_one_letter_code
_entity_poly.pdbx_strand_id
1 'polypeptide(L)'
;MTKFTIESYSDEIAPSLAQMWNESDDQWPGTFTRGVPLTAERVQKWMGEVDYLMNLVVKQDDGKIVGYGSLRDTPNQSGVSCYVPLLNVHPDFQGKSLCRLMLNQMVECATENSYQRMTIGTWSGNLKSIPLYKKVGFYWTPGVDVHMENFIPAVRQLPFAKSFFEKTDWYKDFSRELQQVPDDMRHPQTGDMKVYICRWENNGDYLNAIIDREGQSITGIETPTFAACAVVDDSNPAQGFRYGISWCLENRTTMPMTVMLHTDADEGVDINFQSKVTLAPGEKRRLESSFVCTVDAPAIDFEDKWEALPRPHIHTHIAVDDFAFSLATGLSYRPAIEISVEPD
;
A
#
# COMPACT_ATOMS: atom_id res chain seq x y z
N MET A 1 2.14 33.91 -13.62
CA MET A 1 2.67 32.68 -12.98
C MET A 1 2.87 31.66 -14.09
N THR A 2 4.05 31.03 -14.18
CA THR A 2 4.28 29.94 -15.13
C THR A 2 3.34 28.78 -14.81
N LYS A 3 2.55 28.35 -15.79
CA LYS A 3 1.65 27.21 -15.62
C LYS A 3 2.36 25.95 -16.07
N PHE A 4 1.98 24.83 -15.45
CA PHE A 4 2.48 23.50 -15.76
C PHE A 4 1.31 22.62 -16.14
N THR A 5 1.49 21.80 -17.17
CA THR A 5 0.55 20.74 -17.55
C THR A 5 1.22 19.39 -17.34
N ILE A 6 0.42 18.41 -16.92
CA ILE A 6 0.86 17.02 -16.83
C ILE A 6 0.14 16.28 -17.95
N GLU A 7 0.90 15.63 -18.81
CA GLU A 7 0.38 14.88 -19.96
C GLU A 7 1.10 13.54 -20.10
N SER A 8 0.50 12.61 -20.83
CA SER A 8 1.15 11.33 -21.12
C SER A 8 2.35 11.52 -22.05
N TYR A 9 3.40 10.73 -21.85
CA TYR A 9 4.54 10.69 -22.76
C TYR A 9 4.12 10.28 -24.19
N SER A 10 4.74 10.90 -25.19
CA SER A 10 4.74 10.46 -26.59
C SER A 10 6.16 10.50 -27.16
N ASP A 11 6.43 9.75 -28.23
CA ASP A 11 7.77 9.65 -28.82
C ASP A 11 8.32 10.97 -29.37
N GLU A 12 7.45 11.92 -29.69
CA GLU A 12 7.81 13.27 -30.10
C GLU A 12 8.50 14.06 -28.97
N ILE A 13 8.25 13.69 -27.71
CA ILE A 13 8.79 14.35 -26.52
C ILE A 13 10.19 13.82 -26.15
N ALA A 14 10.60 12.67 -26.72
CA ALA A 14 11.85 12.00 -26.38
C ALA A 14 13.10 12.91 -26.37
N PRO A 15 13.30 13.84 -27.35
CA PRO A 15 14.44 14.75 -27.30
C PRO A 15 14.42 15.68 -26.08
N SER A 16 13.26 16.25 -25.75
CA SER A 16 13.10 17.16 -24.61
C SER A 16 13.20 16.43 -23.27
N LEU A 17 12.70 15.19 -23.20
CA LEU A 17 12.85 14.35 -22.01
C LEU A 17 14.31 13.92 -21.79
N ALA A 18 15.02 13.57 -22.87
CA ALA A 18 16.46 13.28 -22.80
C ALA A 18 17.24 14.48 -22.25
N GLN A 19 16.95 15.69 -22.75
CA GLN A 19 17.53 16.92 -22.23
C GLN A 19 17.23 17.10 -20.73
N MET A 20 15.97 16.99 -20.32
CA MET A 20 15.57 17.13 -18.92
C MET A 20 16.32 16.15 -18.01
N TRP A 21 16.41 14.88 -18.41
CA TRP A 21 17.12 13.87 -17.63
C TRP A 21 18.60 14.16 -17.52
N ASN A 22 19.26 14.58 -18.61
CA ASN A 22 20.66 15.01 -18.59
C ASN A 22 20.87 16.24 -17.68
N GLU A 23 19.97 17.22 -17.71
CA GLU A 23 20.03 18.43 -16.85
C GLU A 23 19.80 18.11 -15.36
N SER A 24 19.16 16.99 -15.06
CA SER A 24 18.87 16.53 -13.69
C SER A 24 19.82 15.44 -13.17
N ASP A 25 20.81 15.05 -13.97
CA ASP A 25 21.65 13.87 -13.76
C ASP A 25 22.33 13.85 -12.38
N ASP A 26 22.88 15.00 -11.99
CA ASP A 26 23.61 15.20 -10.73
C ASP A 26 22.73 15.14 -9.47
N GLN A 27 21.40 15.06 -9.61
CA GLN A 27 20.50 14.83 -8.47
C GLN A 27 20.48 13.36 -8.02
N TRP A 28 21.02 12.44 -8.82
CA TRP A 28 20.98 11.01 -8.56
C TRP A 28 22.31 10.52 -7.96
N PRO A 29 22.28 9.60 -6.97
CA PRO A 29 23.49 9.00 -6.44
C PRO A 29 24.31 8.34 -7.56
N GLY A 30 25.55 8.80 -7.77
CA GLY A 30 26.44 8.26 -8.79
C GLY A 30 26.10 8.61 -10.25
N THR A 31 25.22 9.60 -10.48
CA THR A 31 24.62 10.00 -11.77
C THR A 31 23.56 9.01 -12.29
N PHE A 32 22.44 9.54 -12.79
CA PHE A 32 21.37 8.78 -13.44
C PHE A 32 21.83 8.19 -14.78
N THR A 33 22.57 8.96 -15.57
CA THR A 33 23.02 8.61 -16.91
C THR A 33 24.27 7.72 -16.93
N ARG A 34 24.91 7.53 -15.76
CA ARG A 34 26.18 6.81 -15.59
C ARG A 34 27.30 7.39 -16.47
N GLY A 35 27.30 8.70 -16.65
CA GLY A 35 28.30 9.45 -17.42
C GLY A 35 28.12 9.40 -18.95
N VAL A 36 27.05 8.80 -19.46
CA VAL A 36 26.74 8.79 -20.91
C VAL A 36 25.41 9.52 -21.13
N PRO A 37 25.41 10.73 -21.72
CA PRO A 37 24.19 11.51 -21.95
C PRO A 37 23.12 10.70 -22.69
N LEU A 38 21.87 10.86 -22.24
CA LEU A 38 20.71 10.29 -22.90
C LEU A 38 20.44 11.04 -24.21
N THR A 39 20.07 10.28 -25.24
CA THR A 39 19.61 10.76 -26.55
C THR A 39 18.15 10.40 -26.73
N ALA A 40 17.47 11.01 -27.70
CA ALA A 40 16.08 10.70 -28.00
C ALA A 40 15.88 9.20 -28.31
N GLU A 41 16.81 8.59 -29.07
CA GLU A 41 16.75 7.17 -29.43
C GLU A 41 16.88 6.27 -28.20
N ARG A 42 17.72 6.64 -27.22
CA ARG A 42 17.85 5.89 -25.96
C ARG A 42 16.58 6.00 -25.12
N VAL A 43 15.96 7.18 -25.08
CA VAL A 43 14.68 7.37 -24.40
C VAL A 43 13.59 6.52 -25.07
N GLN A 44 13.43 6.59 -26.39
CA GLN A 44 12.44 5.80 -27.12
C GLN A 44 12.67 4.30 -26.94
N LYS A 45 13.92 3.84 -27.00
CA LYS A 45 14.26 2.44 -26.72
C LYS A 45 13.83 2.03 -25.32
N TRP A 46 14.14 2.84 -24.29
CA TRP A 46 13.67 2.57 -22.92
C TRP A 46 12.15 2.49 -22.88
N MET A 47 11.45 3.47 -23.44
CA MET A 47 9.98 3.50 -23.42
C MET A 47 9.33 2.31 -24.13
N GLY A 48 10.00 1.72 -25.13
CA GLY A 48 9.54 0.52 -25.81
C GLY A 48 9.88 -0.82 -25.13
N GLU A 49 10.77 -0.83 -24.13
CA GLU A 49 11.20 -2.06 -23.43
C GLU A 49 10.38 -2.34 -22.17
N VAL A 50 9.66 -1.34 -21.65
CA VAL A 50 8.93 -1.43 -20.37
C VAL A 50 7.44 -1.23 -20.62
N ASP A 51 6.64 -2.16 -20.11
CA ASP A 51 5.19 -2.03 -20.09
C ASP A 51 4.76 -1.14 -18.92
N TYR A 52 4.30 0.06 -19.23
CA TYR A 52 3.93 1.07 -18.24
C TYR A 52 2.41 1.19 -18.15
N LEU A 53 1.90 1.18 -16.93
CA LEU A 53 0.51 1.56 -16.64
C LEU A 53 0.29 3.05 -16.91
N MET A 54 1.31 3.87 -16.63
CA MET A 54 1.27 5.30 -16.82
C MET A 54 2.67 5.88 -17.00
N ASN A 55 2.84 6.76 -17.98
CA ASN A 55 4.04 7.57 -18.18
C ASN A 55 3.65 9.03 -18.31
N LEU A 56 4.04 9.85 -17.35
CA LEU A 56 3.72 11.26 -17.27
C LEU A 56 4.94 12.11 -17.56
N VAL A 57 4.72 13.19 -18.28
CA VAL A 57 5.66 14.31 -18.40
C VAL A 57 5.02 15.58 -17.86
N VAL A 58 5.84 16.45 -17.26
CA VAL A 58 5.42 17.79 -16.85
C VAL A 58 5.99 18.79 -17.84
N LYS A 59 5.10 19.57 -18.45
CA LYS A 59 5.40 20.55 -19.50
C LYS A 59 5.09 21.96 -19.03
N GLN A 60 5.96 22.90 -19.36
CA GLN A 60 5.75 24.33 -19.18
C GLN A 60 4.99 24.94 -20.35
N ASP A 61 4.43 26.14 -20.16
CA ASP A 61 3.70 26.88 -21.22
C ASP A 61 4.54 27.13 -22.49
N ASP A 62 5.87 27.23 -22.37
CA ASP A 62 6.80 27.40 -23.49
C ASP A 62 7.21 26.08 -24.17
N GLY A 63 6.67 24.95 -23.69
CA GLY A 63 6.94 23.62 -24.20
C GLY A 63 8.09 22.87 -23.53
N LYS A 64 8.84 23.49 -22.59
CA LYS A 64 9.93 22.80 -21.88
C LYS A 64 9.40 21.66 -21.02
N ILE A 65 10.02 20.48 -21.12
CA ILE A 65 9.77 19.35 -20.22
C ILE A 65 10.63 19.51 -18.97
N VAL A 66 9.98 19.42 -17.81
CA VAL A 66 10.61 19.71 -16.50
C VAL A 66 10.35 18.63 -15.46
N GLY A 67 9.54 17.62 -15.78
CA GLY A 67 9.17 16.53 -14.87
C GLY A 67 8.88 15.26 -15.66
N TYR A 68 9.15 14.13 -15.02
CA TYR A 68 8.80 12.81 -15.51
C TYR A 68 8.42 11.91 -14.34
N GLY A 69 7.40 11.09 -14.53
CA GLY A 69 7.00 10.06 -13.58
C GLY A 69 6.45 8.85 -14.33
N SER A 70 6.77 7.66 -13.86
CA SER A 70 6.19 6.43 -14.42
C SER A 70 5.62 5.51 -13.35
N LEU A 71 4.64 4.71 -13.75
CA LEU A 71 4.01 3.66 -12.97
C LEU A 71 3.95 2.41 -13.86
N ARG A 72 4.31 1.26 -13.29
CA ARG A 72 4.22 -0.03 -13.97
C ARG A 72 3.61 -1.07 -13.06
N ASP A 73 3.16 -2.17 -13.63
CA ASP A 73 2.76 -3.33 -12.86
C ASP A 73 3.99 -3.97 -12.18
N THR A 74 3.81 -4.52 -10.98
CA THR A 74 4.84 -5.32 -10.30
C THR A 74 4.79 -6.75 -10.87
N PRO A 75 5.81 -7.22 -11.62
CA PRO A 75 5.72 -8.45 -12.40
C PRO A 75 5.32 -9.71 -11.60
N ASN A 76 5.81 -9.84 -10.36
CA ASN A 76 5.52 -10.98 -9.50
C ASN A 76 4.19 -10.87 -8.73
N GLN A 77 3.45 -9.77 -8.91
CA GLN A 77 2.18 -9.46 -8.26
C GLN A 77 1.24 -8.73 -9.22
N SER A 78 1.19 -9.20 -10.47
CA SER A 78 0.47 -8.50 -11.53
C SER A 78 -1.01 -8.33 -11.21
N GLY A 79 -1.52 -7.12 -11.43
CA GLY A 79 -2.90 -6.73 -11.09
C GLY A 79 -3.18 -6.55 -9.59
N VAL A 80 -2.20 -6.80 -8.72
CA VAL A 80 -2.34 -6.65 -7.25
C VAL A 80 -1.53 -5.46 -6.74
N SER A 81 -0.26 -5.36 -7.17
CA SER A 81 0.65 -4.27 -6.79
C SER A 81 1.22 -3.58 -8.03
N CYS A 82 1.36 -2.26 -7.95
CA CYS A 82 2.05 -1.46 -8.96
C CYS A 82 3.24 -0.71 -8.34
N TYR A 83 4.23 -0.34 -9.15
CA TYR A 83 5.49 0.25 -8.69
C TYR A 83 5.82 1.53 -9.46
N VAL A 84 6.31 2.55 -8.76
CA VAL A 84 6.82 3.81 -9.33
C VAL A 84 8.32 3.66 -9.64
N PRO A 85 8.74 3.43 -10.90
CA PRO A 85 10.13 3.15 -11.23
C PRO A 85 11.01 4.39 -11.25
N LEU A 86 10.44 5.50 -11.69
CA LEU A 86 11.17 6.75 -11.87
C LEU A 86 10.23 7.91 -11.59
N LEU A 87 10.68 8.82 -10.73
CA LEU A 87 10.03 10.09 -10.45
C LEU A 87 11.11 11.15 -10.36
N ASN A 88 11.07 12.11 -11.27
CA ASN A 88 12.13 13.09 -11.43
C ASN A 88 11.56 14.45 -11.83
N VAL A 89 12.09 15.51 -11.23
CA VAL A 89 11.79 16.90 -11.59
C VAL A 89 13.10 17.65 -11.66
N HIS A 90 13.27 18.38 -12.76
CA HIS A 90 14.45 19.20 -13.01
C HIS A 90 14.72 20.14 -11.81
N PRO A 91 16.00 20.31 -11.37
CA PRO A 91 16.36 21.04 -10.16
C PRO A 91 15.69 22.41 -10.00
N ASP A 92 15.71 23.24 -11.04
CA ASP A 92 15.11 24.58 -11.06
C ASP A 92 13.58 24.63 -10.89
N PHE A 93 12.92 23.48 -10.99
CA PHE A 93 11.47 23.33 -10.91
C PHE A 93 11.01 22.57 -9.66
N GLN A 94 11.94 22.18 -8.78
CA GLN A 94 11.62 21.60 -7.48
C GLN A 94 10.90 22.62 -6.58
N GLY A 95 10.22 22.14 -5.53
CA GLY A 95 9.43 23.00 -4.62
C GLY A 95 8.10 23.51 -5.19
N LYS A 96 7.74 23.15 -6.43
CA LYS A 96 6.48 23.51 -7.09
C LYS A 96 5.41 22.42 -7.04
N SER A 97 5.61 21.42 -6.18
CA SER A 97 4.73 20.25 -6.00
C SER A 97 4.48 19.39 -7.25
N LEU A 98 5.35 19.44 -8.25
CA LEU A 98 5.17 18.69 -9.51
C LEU A 98 5.22 17.17 -9.28
N CYS A 99 6.16 16.66 -8.47
CA CYS A 99 6.19 15.24 -8.08
C CYS A 99 4.91 14.81 -7.34
N ARG A 100 4.39 15.65 -6.44
CA ARG A 100 3.11 15.38 -5.74
C ARG A 100 1.97 15.22 -6.73
N LEU A 101 1.86 16.12 -7.70
CA LEU A 101 0.77 16.08 -8.68
C LEU A 101 0.84 14.82 -9.55
N MET A 102 2.03 14.41 -9.98
CA MET A 102 2.22 13.15 -10.71
C MET A 102 1.86 11.93 -9.83
N LEU A 103 2.35 11.87 -8.59
CA LEU A 103 2.02 10.78 -7.67
C LEU A 103 0.51 10.70 -7.37
N ASN A 104 -0.17 11.84 -7.26
CA ASN A 104 -1.62 11.85 -7.09
C ASN A 104 -2.32 11.20 -8.29
N GLN A 105 -1.91 11.50 -9.53
CA GLN A 105 -2.46 10.82 -10.72
C GLN A 105 -2.15 9.32 -10.73
N MET A 106 -0.98 8.90 -10.23
CA MET A 106 -0.63 7.49 -10.09
C MET A 106 -1.50 6.77 -9.05
N VAL A 107 -1.81 7.42 -7.91
CA VAL A 107 -2.76 6.89 -6.91
C VAL A 107 -4.15 6.72 -7.53
N GLU A 108 -4.62 7.70 -8.29
CA GLU A 108 -5.91 7.60 -9.00
C GLU A 108 -5.90 6.43 -9.99
N CYS A 109 -4.85 6.33 -10.83
CA CYS A 109 -4.69 5.23 -11.78
C CYS A 109 -4.70 3.86 -11.08
N ALA A 110 -3.96 3.71 -9.99
CA ALA A 110 -3.94 2.48 -9.20
C ALA A 110 -5.34 2.16 -8.63
N THR A 111 -6.05 3.18 -8.14
CA THR A 111 -7.40 3.03 -7.59
C THR A 111 -8.41 2.61 -8.68
N GLU A 112 -8.38 3.27 -9.84
CA GLU A 112 -9.28 3.00 -10.97
C GLU A 112 -9.05 1.61 -11.58
N ASN A 113 -7.80 1.14 -11.58
CA ASN A 113 -7.43 -0.19 -12.06
C ASN A 113 -7.47 -1.27 -10.96
N SER A 114 -8.08 -0.98 -9.81
CA SER A 114 -8.31 -1.92 -8.71
C SER A 114 -7.04 -2.54 -8.09
N TYR A 115 -5.88 -1.89 -8.25
CA TYR A 115 -4.66 -2.29 -7.53
C TYR A 115 -4.87 -2.16 -6.03
N GLN A 116 -4.38 -3.13 -5.27
CA GLN A 116 -4.48 -3.12 -3.81
C GLN A 116 -3.36 -2.27 -3.19
N ARG A 117 -2.23 -2.18 -3.88
CA ARG A 117 -1.04 -1.48 -3.38
C ARG A 117 -0.30 -0.76 -4.50
N MET A 118 0.28 0.38 -4.14
CA MET A 118 1.32 1.05 -4.92
C MET A 118 2.60 1.13 -4.11
N THR A 119 3.74 0.81 -4.71
CA THR A 119 5.05 0.83 -4.05
C THR A 119 6.01 1.80 -4.72
N ILE A 120 6.98 2.28 -3.94
CA ILE A 120 8.06 3.12 -4.44
C ILE A 120 9.34 2.83 -3.68
N GLY A 121 10.43 3.04 -4.40
CA GLY A 121 11.76 2.83 -3.92
C GLY A 121 12.65 4.06 -3.92
N THR A 122 13.51 4.21 -2.92
CA THR A 122 14.59 5.19 -2.97
C THR A 122 15.81 4.81 -2.11
N TRP A 123 16.78 5.72 -2.00
CA TRP A 123 17.94 5.60 -1.14
C TRP A 123 17.72 6.35 0.18
N SER A 124 18.33 5.87 1.27
CA SER A 124 18.17 6.44 2.63
C SER A 124 18.56 7.92 2.74
N GLY A 125 19.47 8.38 1.89
CA GLY A 125 19.87 9.79 1.79
C GLY A 125 18.88 10.69 1.04
N ASN A 126 17.73 10.20 0.55
CA ASN A 126 16.76 11.01 -0.18
C ASN A 126 15.84 11.83 0.74
N LEU A 127 16.44 12.71 1.53
CA LEU A 127 15.76 13.51 2.55
C LEU A 127 14.70 14.47 1.96
N LYS A 128 14.79 14.78 0.66
CA LYS A 128 13.82 15.62 -0.06
C LYS A 128 12.53 14.87 -0.37
N SER A 129 12.63 13.61 -0.77
CA SER A 129 11.48 12.86 -1.30
C SER A 129 10.71 12.08 -0.23
N ILE A 130 11.37 11.60 0.83
CA ILE A 130 10.70 10.79 1.86
C ILE A 130 9.48 11.50 2.48
N PRO A 131 9.55 12.79 2.91
CA PRO A 131 8.37 13.49 3.43
C PRO A 131 7.23 13.62 2.41
N LEU A 132 7.56 13.81 1.13
CA LEU A 132 6.58 13.85 0.05
C LEU A 132 5.87 12.50 -0.09
N TYR A 133 6.62 11.41 -0.16
CA TYR A 133 6.05 10.06 -0.29
C TYR A 133 5.14 9.74 0.89
N LYS A 134 5.59 10.01 2.12
CA LYS A 134 4.75 9.85 3.31
C LYS A 134 3.45 10.65 3.25
N LYS A 135 3.51 11.91 2.78
CA LYS A 135 2.31 12.76 2.67
C LYS A 135 1.33 12.26 1.61
N VAL A 136 1.81 11.61 0.55
CA VAL A 136 0.96 10.98 -0.48
C VAL A 136 0.33 9.67 0.02
N GLY A 137 0.84 9.08 1.09
CA GLY A 137 0.27 7.88 1.70
C GLY A 137 1.22 6.70 1.85
N PHE A 138 2.47 6.84 1.42
CA PHE A 138 3.45 5.77 1.49
C PHE A 138 4.00 5.56 2.91
N TYR A 139 4.10 4.30 3.36
CA TYR A 139 4.74 3.88 4.61
C TYR A 139 6.11 3.30 4.30
N TRP A 140 7.16 3.74 5.00
CA TRP A 140 8.50 3.18 4.88
C TRP A 140 8.60 1.89 5.69
N THR A 141 8.75 0.77 5.00
CA THR A 141 8.90 -0.56 5.58
C THR A 141 10.20 -0.67 6.40
N PRO A 142 10.13 -1.06 7.70
CA PRO A 142 11.33 -1.30 8.50
C PRO A 142 12.15 -2.51 8.02
N GLY A 143 13.47 -2.46 8.22
CA GLY A 143 14.37 -3.60 7.98
C GLY A 143 14.93 -3.72 6.56
N VAL A 144 14.49 -2.86 5.62
CA VAL A 144 14.92 -2.87 4.21
C VAL A 144 15.47 -1.52 3.77
N ASP A 145 16.26 -1.50 2.68
CA ASP A 145 16.53 -0.27 1.92
C ASP A 145 15.21 0.42 1.56
N VAL A 146 15.17 1.75 1.44
CA VAL A 146 13.94 2.59 1.48
C VAL A 146 12.88 2.13 0.47
N HIS A 147 12.11 1.14 0.87
CA HIS A 147 10.93 0.62 0.23
C HIS A 147 9.74 1.22 0.95
N MET A 148 8.78 1.72 0.17
CA MET A 148 7.59 2.29 0.74
C MET A 148 6.33 1.81 0.05
N GLU A 149 5.27 1.66 0.83
CA GLU A 149 4.03 1.01 0.43
C GLU A 149 2.83 1.93 0.66
N ASN A 150 1.91 1.99 -0.29
CA ASN A 150 0.72 2.82 -0.23
C ASN A 150 -0.53 1.96 -0.47
N PHE A 151 -1.42 1.94 0.53
CA PHE A 151 -2.66 1.16 0.56
C PHE A 151 -3.92 2.00 0.34
N ILE A 152 -3.76 3.31 0.06
CA ILE A 152 -4.89 4.18 -0.26
C ILE A 152 -5.73 3.62 -1.43
N PRO A 153 -5.15 3.06 -2.52
CA PRO A 153 -5.93 2.42 -3.57
C PRO A 153 -6.90 1.34 -3.06
N ALA A 154 -6.46 0.42 -2.20
CA ALA A 154 -7.34 -0.60 -1.61
C ALA A 154 -8.42 0.01 -0.73
N VAL A 155 -8.06 0.94 0.15
CA VAL A 155 -9.03 1.55 1.09
C VAL A 155 -10.13 2.29 0.34
N ARG A 156 -9.80 3.02 -0.74
CA ARG A 156 -10.79 3.75 -1.55
C ARG A 156 -11.74 2.85 -2.34
N GLN A 157 -11.39 1.57 -2.53
CA GLN A 157 -12.26 0.60 -3.20
C GLN A 157 -13.33 0.01 -2.27
N LEU A 158 -13.17 0.13 -0.94
CA LEU A 158 -14.13 -0.40 0.02
C LEU A 158 -15.52 0.25 -0.18
N PRO A 159 -16.62 -0.54 -0.15
CA PRO A 159 -17.94 -0.02 -0.50
C PRO A 159 -18.41 1.18 0.33
N PHE A 160 -18.18 1.15 1.65
CA PHE A 160 -18.54 2.27 2.53
C PHE A 160 -17.60 3.47 2.36
N ALA A 161 -16.33 3.25 2.01
CA ALA A 161 -15.35 4.31 1.84
C ALA A 161 -15.65 5.20 0.62
N LYS A 162 -16.31 4.68 -0.41
CA LYS A 162 -16.76 5.48 -1.57
C LYS A 162 -17.58 6.69 -1.14
N SER A 163 -18.59 6.47 -0.29
CA SER A 163 -19.46 7.55 0.22
C SER A 163 -18.73 8.55 1.12
N PHE A 164 -17.67 8.12 1.79
CA PHE A 164 -16.80 8.97 2.61
C PHE A 164 -15.92 9.86 1.71
N PHE A 165 -15.28 9.30 0.69
CA PHE A 165 -14.40 10.03 -0.22
C PHE A 165 -15.13 10.90 -1.27
N GLU A 166 -16.45 10.81 -1.37
CA GLU A 166 -17.26 11.81 -2.08
C GLU A 166 -17.24 13.18 -1.37
N LYS A 167 -17.03 13.19 -0.05
CA LYS A 167 -17.06 14.40 0.80
C LYS A 167 -15.69 14.79 1.35
N THR A 168 -14.76 13.84 1.34
CA THR A 168 -13.41 13.98 1.92
C THR A 168 -12.37 13.85 0.82
N ASP A 169 -11.45 14.80 0.74
CA ASP A 169 -10.32 14.75 -0.19
C ASP A 169 -9.27 13.76 0.33
N TRP A 170 -9.06 12.67 -0.40
CA TRP A 170 -8.17 11.58 0.02
C TRP A 170 -6.74 12.05 0.28
N TYR A 171 -6.29 13.16 -0.32
CA TYR A 171 -4.93 13.67 -0.15
C TYR A 171 -4.87 14.77 0.93
N LYS A 172 -5.77 15.75 0.87
CA LYS A 172 -5.74 16.91 1.77
C LYS A 172 -6.10 16.50 3.20
N ASP A 173 -7.13 15.67 3.34
CA ASP A 173 -7.69 15.27 4.63
C ASP A 173 -6.99 14.02 5.21
N PHE A 174 -5.96 13.51 4.52
CA PHE A 174 -5.09 12.45 5.03
C PHE A 174 -4.20 12.98 6.16
N SER A 175 -4.41 12.45 7.36
CA SER A 175 -3.71 12.82 8.58
C SER A 175 -2.56 11.87 8.85
N ARG A 176 -1.34 12.40 8.90
CA ARG A 176 -0.14 11.61 9.13
C ARG A 176 1.04 12.45 9.61
N GLU A 177 1.86 11.85 10.47
CA GLU A 177 3.17 12.37 10.84
C GLU A 177 4.24 12.04 9.79
N LEU A 178 5.04 13.04 9.39
CA LEU A 178 6.02 12.94 8.30
C LEU A 178 7.46 12.75 8.81
N GLN A 179 7.64 11.91 9.82
CA GLN A 179 8.99 11.59 10.32
C GLN A 179 9.81 10.86 9.25
N GLN A 180 11.09 11.17 9.14
CA GLN A 180 12.00 10.53 8.17
C GLN A 180 12.68 9.29 8.77
N VAL A 181 11.87 8.36 9.25
CA VAL A 181 12.29 7.05 9.79
C VAL A 181 11.35 5.96 9.26
N PRO A 182 11.73 4.67 9.31
CA PRO A 182 10.81 3.58 9.04
C PRO A 182 9.56 3.64 9.93
N ASP A 183 8.41 3.28 9.37
CA ASP A 183 7.13 3.29 10.05
C ASP A 183 6.90 1.96 10.80
N ASP A 184 7.26 1.93 12.08
CA ASP A 184 6.99 0.79 12.96
C ASP A 184 5.86 1.11 13.93
N MET A 185 4.63 0.77 13.55
CA MET A 185 3.41 1.15 14.28
C MET A 185 2.73 -0.09 14.89
N ARG A 186 1.94 0.16 15.93
CA ARG A 186 1.01 -0.79 16.58
C ARG A 186 -0.35 -0.13 16.75
N HIS A 187 -1.42 -0.92 16.80
CA HIS A 187 -2.77 -0.43 17.06
C HIS A 187 -3.35 -1.10 18.32
N PRO A 188 -4.04 -0.36 19.22
CA PRO A 188 -4.57 -0.93 20.46
C PRO A 188 -5.50 -2.14 20.25
N GLN A 189 -6.22 -2.21 19.12
CA GLN A 189 -7.08 -3.36 18.82
C GLN A 189 -6.33 -4.58 18.29
N THR A 190 -5.11 -4.42 17.75
CA THR A 190 -4.32 -5.51 17.15
C THR A 190 -3.16 -5.97 18.02
N GLY A 191 -3.01 -5.40 19.22
CA GLY A 191 -1.92 -5.74 20.13
C GLY A 191 -0.54 -5.54 19.49
N ASP A 192 0.26 -6.60 19.49
CA ASP A 192 1.65 -6.59 19.02
C ASP A 192 1.80 -6.78 17.50
N MET A 193 0.70 -6.99 16.76
CA MET A 193 0.74 -7.06 15.30
C MET A 193 1.36 -5.78 14.71
N LYS A 194 2.31 -5.97 13.80
CA LYS A 194 2.94 -4.88 13.05
C LYS A 194 1.95 -4.34 12.04
N VAL A 195 1.58 -3.07 12.16
CA VAL A 195 0.55 -2.48 11.30
C VAL A 195 0.98 -1.13 10.74
N TYR A 196 0.25 -0.69 9.72
CA TYR A 196 0.17 0.71 9.31
C TYR A 196 -1.24 1.24 9.58
N ILE A 197 -1.39 2.55 9.80
CA ILE A 197 -2.69 3.17 10.11
C ILE A 197 -2.95 4.31 9.14
N CYS A 198 -3.78 4.07 8.13
CA CYS A 198 -4.27 5.11 7.23
C CYS A 198 -5.44 5.85 7.87
N ARG A 199 -5.30 7.16 8.09
CA ARG A 199 -6.33 7.98 8.75
C ARG A 199 -6.74 9.18 7.91
N TRP A 200 -8.04 9.35 7.75
CA TRP A 200 -8.65 10.55 7.19
C TRP A 200 -9.66 11.14 8.17
N GLU A 201 -9.72 12.47 8.23
CA GLU A 201 -10.64 13.18 9.10
C GLU A 201 -11.09 14.48 8.44
N ASN A 202 -12.41 14.70 8.35
CA ASN A 202 -12.97 15.91 7.79
C ASN A 202 -14.33 16.22 8.45
N ASN A 203 -14.49 17.45 8.95
CA ASN A 203 -15.74 17.93 9.56
C ASN A 203 -16.37 17.00 10.63
N GLY A 204 -15.53 16.30 11.41
CA GLY A 204 -15.97 15.36 12.46
C GLY A 204 -16.34 13.96 11.98
N ASP A 205 -16.27 13.71 10.66
CA ASP A 205 -16.31 12.36 10.08
C ASP A 205 -14.88 11.82 9.93
N TYR A 206 -14.70 10.51 9.96
CA TYR A 206 -13.38 9.88 9.82
C TYR A 206 -13.43 8.47 9.26
N LEU A 207 -12.28 8.04 8.73
CA LEU A 207 -12.02 6.66 8.35
C LEU A 207 -10.60 6.30 8.80
N ASN A 208 -10.49 5.23 9.59
CA ASN A 208 -9.21 4.57 9.86
C ASN A 208 -9.20 3.21 9.17
N ALA A 209 -8.14 2.94 8.42
CA ALA A 209 -7.83 1.59 7.94
C ALA A 209 -6.53 1.11 8.58
N ILE A 210 -6.60 -0.06 9.21
CA ILE A 210 -5.49 -0.74 9.85
C ILE A 210 -4.98 -1.78 8.86
N ILE A 211 -3.74 -1.62 8.42
CA ILE A 211 -3.10 -2.48 7.43
C ILE A 211 -2.16 -3.42 8.18
N ASP A 212 -2.32 -4.72 7.99
CA ASP A 212 -1.32 -5.71 8.40
C ASP A 212 -0.07 -5.54 7.53
N ARG A 213 1.08 -5.25 8.15
CA ARG A 213 2.33 -5.02 7.41
C ARG A 213 2.88 -6.30 6.78
N GLU A 214 2.69 -7.45 7.45
CA GLU A 214 3.18 -8.73 6.94
C GLU A 214 2.23 -9.29 5.87
N GLY A 215 0.92 -9.18 6.09
CA GLY A 215 -0.10 -9.53 5.09
C GLY A 215 -0.17 -8.57 3.91
N GLN A 216 0.27 -7.31 4.08
CA GLN A 216 0.14 -6.25 3.07
C GLN A 216 -1.33 -6.02 2.70
N SER A 217 -2.23 -6.08 3.68
CA SER A 217 -3.67 -6.07 3.48
C SER A 217 -4.42 -5.41 4.63
N ILE A 218 -5.68 -5.02 4.39
CA ILE A 218 -6.51 -4.35 5.40
C ILE A 218 -7.00 -5.40 6.41
N THR A 219 -6.55 -5.30 7.67
CA THR A 219 -6.96 -6.21 8.76
C THR A 219 -7.99 -5.58 9.70
N GLY A 220 -8.18 -4.26 9.62
CA GLY A 220 -9.21 -3.58 10.39
C GLY A 220 -9.67 -2.24 9.82
N ILE A 221 -10.86 -1.84 10.21
CA ILE A 221 -11.55 -0.62 9.79
C ILE A 221 -12.23 0.01 11.00
N GLU A 222 -12.14 1.33 11.10
CA GLU A 222 -12.90 2.11 12.07
C GLU A 222 -13.55 3.32 11.42
N THR A 223 -14.83 3.52 11.73
CA THR A 223 -15.66 4.65 11.29
C THR A 223 -16.46 5.18 12.49
N PRO A 224 -17.17 6.32 12.35
CA PRO A 224 -18.09 6.78 13.38
C PRO A 224 -19.25 5.81 13.67
N THR A 225 -19.61 4.93 12.73
CA THR A 225 -20.79 4.06 12.86
C THR A 225 -20.45 2.64 13.26
N PHE A 226 -19.27 2.12 12.87
CA PHE A 226 -18.80 0.80 13.26
C PHE A 226 -17.28 0.69 13.31
N ALA A 227 -16.79 -0.33 14.01
CA ALA A 227 -15.42 -0.79 13.85
C ALA A 227 -15.37 -2.32 13.77
N ALA A 228 -14.46 -2.84 12.95
CA ALA A 228 -14.22 -4.27 12.78
C ALA A 228 -12.72 -4.49 12.59
N CYS A 229 -12.15 -5.40 13.36
CA CYS A 229 -10.73 -5.76 13.25
C CYS A 229 -10.57 -7.27 13.44
N ALA A 230 -9.73 -7.91 12.63
CA ALA A 230 -9.26 -9.28 12.83
C ALA A 230 -7.88 -9.25 13.51
N VAL A 231 -7.63 -10.22 14.39
CA VAL A 231 -6.39 -10.31 15.19
C VAL A 231 -6.04 -11.77 15.38
N VAL A 232 -4.81 -12.15 15.04
CA VAL A 232 -4.26 -13.48 15.35
C VAL A 232 -3.47 -13.43 16.64
N ASP A 233 -3.53 -14.49 17.44
CA ASP A 233 -2.76 -14.58 18.69
C ASP A 233 -1.25 -14.63 18.43
N ASP A 234 -0.85 -15.21 17.30
CA ASP A 234 0.53 -15.28 16.84
C ASP A 234 0.58 -15.12 15.32
N SER A 235 1.35 -14.14 14.83
CA SER A 235 1.53 -13.93 13.39
C SER A 235 2.62 -14.84 12.80
N ASN A 236 3.39 -15.57 13.63
CA ASN A 236 4.43 -16.51 13.20
C ASN A 236 4.14 -17.95 13.67
N PRO A 237 2.96 -18.52 13.36
CA PRO A 237 2.56 -19.80 13.91
C PRO A 237 3.43 -20.95 13.38
N ALA A 238 3.71 -21.93 14.25
CA ALA A 238 4.30 -23.20 13.84
C ALA A 238 3.26 -24.07 13.12
N GLN A 239 3.63 -24.64 11.99
CA GLN A 239 2.80 -25.55 11.22
C GLN A 239 2.38 -26.76 12.07
N GLY A 240 1.14 -27.22 11.87
CA GLY A 240 0.54 -28.36 12.57
C GLY A 240 -0.04 -28.06 13.95
N PHE A 241 0.14 -26.84 14.48
CA PHE A 241 -0.44 -26.42 15.75
C PHE A 241 -1.66 -25.52 15.56
N ARG A 242 -2.51 -25.49 16.59
CA ARG A 242 -3.72 -24.67 16.63
C ARG A 242 -3.45 -23.34 17.30
N TYR A 243 -3.81 -22.26 16.62
CA TYR A 243 -3.68 -20.88 17.08
C TYR A 243 -5.04 -20.20 17.11
N GLY A 244 -5.20 -19.20 17.98
CA GLY A 244 -6.43 -18.41 18.08
C GLY A 244 -6.46 -17.26 17.08
N ILE A 245 -7.67 -16.96 16.61
CA ILE A 245 -7.99 -15.74 15.89
C ILE A 245 -9.22 -15.11 16.54
N SER A 246 -9.24 -13.79 16.61
CA SER A 246 -10.32 -13.01 17.20
C SER A 246 -10.79 -11.91 16.26
N TRP A 247 -12.08 -11.60 16.33
CA TRP A 247 -12.67 -10.44 15.68
C TRP A 247 -13.25 -9.49 16.72
N CYS A 248 -12.77 -8.26 16.72
CA CYS A 248 -13.30 -7.17 17.53
C CYS A 248 -14.33 -6.41 16.69
N LEU A 249 -15.61 -6.53 17.04
CA LEU A 249 -16.72 -5.86 16.38
C LEU A 249 -17.34 -4.82 17.31
N GLU A 250 -17.62 -3.63 16.79
CA GLU A 250 -18.21 -2.54 17.56
C GLU A 250 -19.33 -1.86 16.76
N ASN A 251 -20.51 -1.77 17.37
CA ASN A 251 -21.60 -0.92 16.87
C ASN A 251 -21.54 0.43 17.57
N ARG A 252 -21.25 1.50 16.82
CA ARG A 252 -21.17 2.88 17.33
C ARG A 252 -22.43 3.70 17.04
N THR A 253 -23.46 3.07 16.49
CA THR A 253 -24.74 3.72 16.19
C THR A 253 -25.71 3.67 17.38
N THR A 254 -26.86 4.32 17.23
CA THR A 254 -27.96 4.28 18.19
C THR A 254 -28.99 3.18 17.90
N MET A 255 -28.79 2.40 16.83
CA MET A 255 -29.68 1.30 16.42
C MET A 255 -28.97 -0.04 16.52
N PRO A 256 -29.69 -1.17 16.70
CA PRO A 256 -29.06 -2.49 16.60
C PRO A 256 -28.46 -2.71 15.20
N MET A 257 -27.29 -3.35 15.16
CA MET A 257 -26.53 -3.62 13.93
C MET A 257 -26.36 -5.12 13.76
N THR A 258 -26.67 -5.65 12.58
CA THR A 258 -26.46 -7.08 12.31
C THR A 258 -25.18 -7.26 11.52
N VAL A 259 -24.29 -8.10 12.04
CA VAL A 259 -23.02 -8.45 11.41
C VAL A 259 -23.06 -9.93 11.06
N MET A 260 -22.83 -10.24 9.79
CA MET A 260 -22.51 -11.59 9.33
C MET A 260 -21.02 -11.66 9.03
N LEU A 261 -20.38 -12.71 9.51
CA LEU A 261 -18.96 -12.94 9.33
C LEU A 261 -18.76 -14.38 8.87
N HIS A 262 -17.95 -14.59 7.84
CA HIS A 262 -17.43 -15.90 7.51
C HIS A 262 -15.96 -15.81 7.11
N THR A 263 -15.25 -16.93 7.18
CA THR A 263 -13.83 -17.00 6.89
C THR A 263 -13.52 -18.05 5.84
N ASP A 264 -12.51 -17.75 5.04
CA ASP A 264 -11.69 -18.71 4.31
C ASP A 264 -10.23 -18.28 4.44
N ALA A 265 -9.31 -18.98 3.76
CA ALA A 265 -7.90 -18.70 3.84
C ALA A 265 -7.17 -19.16 2.57
N ASP A 266 -5.96 -18.63 2.40
CA ASP A 266 -5.05 -19.05 1.34
C ASP A 266 -4.55 -20.50 1.55
N GLU A 267 -3.94 -21.08 0.52
CA GLU A 267 -3.41 -22.45 0.55
C GLU A 267 -2.48 -22.70 1.76
N GLY A 268 -2.69 -23.84 2.42
CA GLY A 268 -1.91 -24.24 3.60
C GLY A 268 -2.42 -23.68 4.92
N VAL A 269 -3.59 -23.02 4.95
CA VAL A 269 -4.21 -22.51 6.17
C VAL A 269 -5.63 -23.04 6.31
N ASP A 270 -5.87 -23.80 7.38
CA ASP A 270 -7.17 -24.37 7.71
C ASP A 270 -7.91 -23.49 8.72
N ILE A 271 -9.02 -22.91 8.29
CA ILE A 271 -10.00 -22.24 9.14
C ILE A 271 -11.40 -22.39 8.54
N ASN A 272 -12.39 -22.57 9.39
CA ASN A 272 -13.79 -22.46 9.00
C ASN A 272 -14.58 -21.89 10.17
N PHE A 273 -14.95 -20.62 10.05
CA PHE A 273 -15.75 -19.93 11.02
C PHE A 273 -16.83 -19.13 10.32
N GLN A 274 -18.05 -19.22 10.85
CA GLN A 274 -19.17 -18.39 10.42
C GLN A 274 -19.98 -17.97 11.64
N SER A 275 -20.42 -16.72 11.65
CA SER A 275 -21.22 -16.19 12.73
C SER A 275 -22.17 -15.12 12.23
N LYS A 276 -23.36 -15.08 12.85
CA LYS A 276 -24.32 -14.00 12.69
C LYS A 276 -24.64 -13.46 14.06
N VAL A 277 -24.33 -12.18 14.28
CA VAL A 277 -24.57 -11.50 15.55
C VAL A 277 -25.33 -10.22 15.35
N THR A 278 -26.21 -9.90 16.29
CA THR A 278 -26.80 -8.56 16.40
C THR A 278 -26.16 -7.88 17.60
N LEU A 279 -25.55 -6.72 17.33
CA LEU A 279 -24.89 -5.87 18.31
C LEU A 279 -25.89 -4.79 18.75
N ALA A 280 -26.11 -4.67 20.06
CA ALA A 280 -26.88 -3.57 20.63
C ALA A 280 -26.18 -2.21 20.35
N PRO A 281 -26.91 -1.08 20.45
CA PRO A 281 -26.30 0.25 20.34
C PRO A 281 -25.12 0.42 21.32
N GLY A 282 -23.96 0.85 20.83
CA GLY A 282 -22.74 1.01 21.62
C GLY A 282 -22.04 -0.30 22.03
N GLU A 283 -22.54 -1.46 21.60
CA GLU A 283 -21.96 -2.75 21.99
C GLU A 283 -20.62 -3.03 21.29
N LYS A 284 -19.65 -3.46 22.08
CA LYS A 284 -18.41 -4.11 21.63
C LYS A 284 -18.51 -5.60 21.90
N ARG A 285 -18.24 -6.42 20.88
CA ARG A 285 -18.25 -7.88 20.99
C ARG A 285 -16.99 -8.47 20.37
N ARG A 286 -16.36 -9.40 21.10
CA ARG A 286 -15.27 -10.22 20.60
C ARG A 286 -15.83 -11.57 20.16
N LEU A 287 -15.54 -11.96 18.93
CA LEU A 287 -15.76 -13.33 18.43
C LEU A 287 -14.41 -14.03 18.37
N GLU A 288 -14.37 -15.32 18.69
CA GLU A 288 -13.13 -16.09 18.75
C GLU A 288 -13.30 -17.39 17.97
N SER A 289 -12.24 -17.81 17.31
CA SER A 289 -12.12 -19.10 16.64
C SER A 289 -10.65 -19.54 16.67
N SER A 290 -10.34 -20.61 15.95
CA SER A 290 -8.97 -21.08 15.79
C SER A 290 -8.69 -21.52 14.37
N PHE A 291 -7.42 -21.48 14.01
CA PHE A 291 -6.90 -21.91 12.72
C PHE A 291 -5.68 -22.83 12.92
N VAL A 292 -5.29 -23.51 11.85
CA VAL A 292 -4.07 -24.33 11.77
C VAL A 292 -3.37 -24.03 10.46
N CYS A 293 -2.09 -23.67 10.48
CA CYS A 293 -1.26 -23.74 9.28
C CYS A 293 -0.88 -25.21 9.06
N THR A 294 -1.25 -25.80 7.94
CA THR A 294 -1.10 -27.24 7.73
C THR A 294 0.38 -27.65 7.66
N VAL A 295 0.68 -28.92 7.93
CA VAL A 295 2.07 -29.42 7.91
C VAL A 295 2.67 -29.48 6.50
N ASP A 296 1.82 -29.48 5.49
CA ASP A 296 2.14 -29.46 4.07
C ASP A 296 1.99 -28.06 3.45
N ALA A 297 1.77 -27.03 4.27
CA ALA A 297 1.62 -25.66 3.79
C ALA A 297 2.90 -25.20 3.04
N PRO A 298 2.75 -24.48 1.91
CA PRO A 298 3.87 -24.07 1.08
C PRO A 298 4.96 -23.32 1.86
N ALA A 299 6.22 -23.54 1.49
CA ALA A 299 7.31 -22.78 2.10
C ALA A 299 7.16 -21.28 1.83
N ILE A 300 7.29 -20.47 2.89
CA ILE A 300 7.25 -19.02 2.79
C ILE A 300 8.67 -18.50 2.60
N ASP A 301 8.89 -17.67 1.58
CA ASP A 301 10.16 -16.93 1.43
C ASP A 301 10.21 -15.79 2.45
N PHE A 302 11.06 -15.92 3.47
CA PHE A 302 11.26 -14.92 4.51
C PHE A 302 12.32 -13.88 4.16
N GLU A 303 12.94 -13.92 2.99
CA GLU A 303 13.95 -12.92 2.64
C GLU A 303 13.30 -11.53 2.58
N ASP A 304 13.81 -10.63 3.44
CA ASP A 304 13.44 -9.22 3.48
C ASP A 304 13.94 -8.52 2.21
N LYS A 305 13.22 -8.76 1.12
CA LYS A 305 13.49 -8.20 -0.21
C LYS A 305 12.63 -6.99 -0.47
N TRP A 306 13.16 -6.14 -1.34
CA TRP A 306 12.50 -4.97 -1.91
C TRP A 306 11.10 -5.22 -2.52
N GLU A 307 10.77 -6.45 -2.92
CA GLU A 307 9.46 -6.83 -3.48
C GLU A 307 8.96 -8.13 -2.82
N ALA A 308 9.02 -8.19 -1.49
CA ALA A 308 8.52 -9.33 -0.73
C ALA A 308 7.04 -9.60 -1.07
N LEU A 309 6.74 -10.87 -1.35
CA LEU A 309 5.38 -11.33 -1.57
C LEU A 309 4.55 -11.21 -0.29
N PRO A 310 3.25 -10.92 -0.39
CA PRO A 310 2.37 -10.93 0.78
C PRO A 310 2.36 -12.31 1.43
N ARG A 311 2.26 -12.33 2.77
CA ARG A 311 2.09 -13.58 3.52
C ARG A 311 0.71 -14.19 3.23
N PRO A 312 0.56 -15.53 3.30
CA PRO A 312 -0.75 -16.18 3.24
C PRO A 312 -1.72 -15.59 4.26
N HIS A 313 -2.99 -15.49 3.88
CA HIS A 313 -4.00 -14.82 4.68
C HIS A 313 -5.05 -15.76 5.25
N ILE A 314 -5.59 -15.35 6.40
CA ILE A 314 -6.98 -15.63 6.74
C ILE A 314 -7.84 -14.49 6.20
N HIS A 315 -8.77 -14.81 5.30
CA HIS A 315 -9.76 -13.88 4.77
C HIS A 315 -10.98 -13.87 5.69
N THR A 316 -11.41 -12.67 6.08
CA THR A 316 -12.63 -12.45 6.86
C THR A 316 -13.60 -11.63 6.03
N HIS A 317 -14.67 -12.25 5.60
CA HIS A 317 -15.74 -11.60 4.87
C HIS A 317 -16.82 -11.13 5.82
N ILE A 318 -17.06 -9.83 5.81
CA ILE A 318 -17.97 -9.15 6.72
C ILE A 318 -19.10 -8.51 5.92
N ALA A 319 -20.34 -8.80 6.30
CA ALA A 319 -21.51 -8.05 5.88
C ALA A 319 -22.11 -7.32 7.07
N VAL A 320 -22.20 -5.99 6.99
CA VAL A 320 -22.78 -5.10 7.98
C VAL A 320 -23.80 -4.23 7.26
N ASP A 321 -25.06 -4.38 7.63
CA ASP A 321 -26.20 -3.69 7.01
C ASP A 321 -26.17 -3.81 5.47
N ASP A 322 -25.96 -2.70 4.75
CA ASP A 322 -25.93 -2.66 3.27
C ASP A 322 -24.52 -2.84 2.66
N PHE A 323 -23.49 -3.02 3.49
CA PHE A 323 -22.10 -3.14 3.04
C PHE A 323 -21.57 -4.56 3.22
N ALA A 324 -20.85 -5.04 2.21
CA ALA A 324 -20.02 -6.24 2.31
C ALA A 324 -18.58 -5.88 1.98
N PHE A 325 -17.63 -6.34 2.79
CA PHE A 325 -16.20 -6.10 2.58
C PHE A 325 -15.39 -7.25 3.16
N SER A 326 -14.11 -7.30 2.79
CA SER A 326 -13.19 -8.32 3.26
C SER A 326 -12.07 -7.66 4.06
N LEU A 327 -11.67 -8.31 5.15
CA LEU A 327 -10.41 -8.09 5.84
C LEU A 327 -9.51 -9.28 5.54
N ALA A 328 -8.20 -9.08 5.56
CA ALA A 328 -7.23 -10.15 5.44
C ALA A 328 -6.13 -9.96 6.49
N THR A 329 -5.72 -11.06 7.12
CA THR A 329 -4.70 -11.08 8.17
C THR A 329 -3.62 -12.09 7.79
N GLY A 330 -2.39 -11.62 7.64
CA GLY A 330 -1.25 -12.39 7.14
C GLY A 330 -0.64 -13.31 8.20
N LEU A 331 -0.07 -14.41 7.73
CA LEU A 331 0.56 -15.44 8.55
C LEU A 331 1.97 -15.76 8.05
N SER A 332 2.96 -15.52 8.90
CA SER A 332 4.38 -15.82 8.71
C SER A 332 4.74 -17.20 9.27
N TYR A 333 3.99 -18.25 8.88
CA TYR A 333 4.12 -19.58 9.46
C TYR A 333 5.44 -20.29 9.16
N ARG A 334 5.88 -21.18 10.05
CA ARG A 334 7.15 -21.92 9.93
C ARG A 334 6.97 -23.41 10.23
N PRO A 335 7.83 -24.31 9.68
CA PRO A 335 7.85 -25.70 10.08
C PRO A 335 8.04 -25.86 11.60
N ALA A 336 7.35 -26.84 12.19
CA ALA A 336 7.48 -27.13 13.63
C ALA A 336 8.88 -27.61 14.04
N ILE A 337 9.62 -28.22 13.12
CA ILE A 337 10.99 -28.70 13.31
C ILE A 337 11.80 -28.25 12.09
N GLU A 338 12.87 -27.51 12.34
CA GLU A 338 13.86 -27.14 11.34
C GLU A 338 15.14 -27.93 11.62
N ILE A 339 15.46 -28.91 10.76
CA ILE A 339 16.72 -29.66 10.86
C ILE A 339 17.71 -28.99 9.90
N SER A 340 18.57 -28.12 10.44
CA SER A 340 19.73 -27.62 9.70
C SER A 340 20.87 -28.62 9.82
N VAL A 341 21.24 -29.26 8.71
CA VAL A 341 22.49 -30.03 8.63
C VAL A 341 23.54 -29.09 8.04
N GLU A 342 24.29 -28.39 8.88
CA GLU A 342 25.50 -27.71 8.40
C GLU A 342 26.56 -28.78 8.08
N PRO A 343 27.15 -28.79 6.88
CA PRO A 343 28.34 -29.59 6.63
C PRO A 343 29.56 -28.94 7.29
N ASP A 344 30.28 -29.71 8.12
CA ASP A 344 31.58 -29.36 8.72
C ASP A 344 32.66 -28.96 7.70
#